data_AF-A0A3M6K5W5-F1
#
_entry.id   AF-A0A3M6K5W5-F1
#
_cell.length_a   1.000
_cell.length_b   1.000
_cell.length_c   1.000
_cell.angle_alpha   90.00
_cell.angle_beta   90.00
_cell.angle_gamma   90.00
#
_symmetry.space_group_name_H-M   'P 1'
#
loop_
_entity.id
_entity.type
_entity.pdbx_description
1 polymer ?
#
loop_
_entity_poly.entity_id
_entity_poly.type
_entity_poly.pdbx_seq_one_letter_code
_entity_poly.pdbx_strand_id
1 'polypeptide(L)'
;MAGKRVVLTADRSLMTNYRGNFLYGFIACGPYEVLPEWVFDKVFCPSVETDPITGEAKVAQIGLRRIESSLIQGGYNREDVFIGHPDMLHKSIGPDTKVVGINVMDPLG
;
A
#
# COMPACT_ATOMS: atom_id res chain seq x y z
N MET A 1 -15.04 12.06 -6.08
CA MET A 1 -13.82 12.66 -6.68
C MET A 1 -13.61 12.02 -8.05
N ALA A 2 -12.94 12.69 -8.99
CA ALA A 2 -12.72 12.13 -10.34
C ALA A 2 -11.75 10.93 -10.34
N GLY A 3 -10.84 10.87 -9.37
CA GLY A 3 -9.88 9.78 -9.20
C GLY A 3 -8.50 10.11 -9.78
N LYS A 4 -7.49 9.32 -9.41
CA LYS A 4 -6.13 9.39 -9.94
C LYS A 4 -5.98 8.44 -11.12
N ARG A 5 -5.19 8.81 -12.13
CA ARG A 5 -5.09 8.08 -13.39
C ARG A 5 -4.51 6.67 -13.20
N VAL A 6 -3.41 6.56 -12.45
CA VAL A 6 -2.79 5.29 -12.05
C VAL A 6 -2.73 5.25 -10.52
N VAL A 7 -3.39 4.27 -9.91
CA VAL A 7 -3.33 4.04 -8.47
C VAL A 7 -2.53 2.78 -8.21
N LEU A 8 -1.43 2.89 -7.49
CA LEU A 8 -0.63 1.76 -7.02
C LEU A 8 -0.87 1.56 -5.53
N THR A 9 -1.02 0.31 -5.10
CA THR A 9 -1.28 -0.05 -3.71
C THR A 9 -0.67 -1.43 -3.42
N ALA A 10 -0.79 -1.90 -2.19
CA ALA A 10 -0.40 -3.24 -1.79
C ALA A 10 -1.45 -3.81 -0.85
N ASP A 11 -1.34 -5.10 -0.55
CA ASP A 11 -2.09 -5.67 0.56
C ASP A 11 -1.78 -4.94 1.88
N ARG A 12 -2.71 -5.08 2.83
CA ARG A 12 -2.66 -4.34 4.09
C ARG A 12 -1.49 -4.73 4.97
N SER A 13 -1.06 -6.00 4.95
CA SER A 13 0.06 -6.48 5.76
C SER A 13 1.41 -5.98 5.22
N LEU A 14 1.48 -5.66 3.93
CA LEU A 14 2.63 -5.02 3.29
C LEU A 14 2.67 -3.49 3.44
N MET A 15 1.56 -2.85 3.79
CA MET A 15 1.46 -1.41 4.06
C MET A 15 1.78 -1.07 5.52
N THR A 16 2.93 -1.56 5.98
CA THR A 16 3.49 -1.33 7.32
C THR A 16 4.98 -1.07 7.24
N ASN A 17 5.51 -0.31 8.20
CA ASN A 17 6.96 -0.16 8.39
C ASN A 17 7.51 -1.10 9.48
N TYR A 18 6.69 -1.98 10.06
CA TYR A 18 7.07 -2.90 11.14
C TYR A 18 7.76 -2.20 12.32
N ARG A 19 7.44 -0.93 12.60
CA ARG A 19 8.15 -0.07 13.59
C ARG A 19 9.67 0.02 13.36
N GLY A 20 10.14 -0.17 12.14
CA GLY A 20 11.57 -0.20 11.81
C GLY A 20 12.30 -1.46 12.29
N ASN A 21 11.58 -2.51 12.73
CA ASN A 21 12.18 -3.76 13.19
C ASN A 21 11.78 -4.93 12.31
N PHE A 22 12.75 -5.49 11.59
CA PHE A 22 12.56 -6.60 10.66
C PHE A 22 12.00 -7.87 11.32
N LEU A 23 12.26 -8.09 12.63
CA LEU A 23 11.74 -9.26 13.35
C LEU A 23 10.22 -9.27 13.41
N TYR A 24 9.57 -8.10 13.49
CA TYR A 24 8.10 -8.02 13.45
C TYR A 24 7.57 -8.41 12.06
N GLY A 25 8.32 -8.14 10.99
CA GLY A 25 7.98 -8.61 9.65
C GLY A 25 8.07 -10.13 9.50
N PHE A 26 8.97 -10.79 10.23
CA PHE A 26 9.03 -12.26 10.24
C PHE A 26 7.82 -12.88 10.98
N ILE A 27 7.37 -12.25 12.07
CA ILE A 27 6.18 -12.70 12.80
C ILE A 27 4.91 -12.57 11.94
N ALA A 28 4.89 -11.64 10.98
CA ALA A 28 3.79 -11.50 10.03
C ALA A 28 3.58 -12.75 9.15
N CYS A 29 4.60 -13.61 9.00
CA CYS A 29 4.49 -14.91 8.33
C CYS A 29 3.95 -16.03 9.24
N GLY A 30 3.67 -15.74 10.51
CA GLY A 30 3.07 -16.69 11.44
C GLY A 30 1.60 -17.00 11.10
N PRO A 31 1.08 -18.16 11.52
CA PRO A 31 -0.29 -18.56 11.20
C PRO A 31 -1.30 -17.54 11.73
N TYR A 32 -2.02 -16.90 10.81
CA TYR A 32 -3.06 -15.91 11.13
C TYR A 32 -4.19 -16.54 11.98
N GLU A 33 -4.45 -17.82 11.82
CA GLU A 33 -5.51 -18.57 12.51
C GLU A 33 -5.37 -18.59 14.04
N VAL A 34 -4.15 -18.45 14.56
CA VAL A 34 -3.89 -18.50 16.01
C VAL A 34 -3.73 -17.12 16.64
N LEU A 35 -3.75 -16.04 15.85
CA LEU A 35 -3.46 -14.69 16.31
C LEU A 35 -4.65 -13.75 16.07
N PRO A 36 -5.18 -13.08 17.11
CA PRO A 36 -6.27 -12.13 16.91
C PRO A 36 -5.86 -11.00 15.96
N GLU A 37 -6.73 -10.67 14.99
CA GLU A 37 -6.50 -9.65 13.95
C GLU A 37 -6.03 -8.30 14.49
N TRP A 38 -6.64 -7.83 15.58
CA TRP A 38 -6.24 -6.56 16.21
C TRP A 38 -4.81 -6.59 16.76
N VAL A 39 -4.32 -7.75 17.21
CA VAL A 39 -2.93 -7.92 17.66
C VAL A 39 -2.02 -7.89 16.44
N PHE A 40 -2.39 -8.60 15.38
CA PHE A 40 -1.65 -8.60 14.13
C PHE A 40 -1.46 -7.17 13.59
N ASP A 41 -2.55 -6.43 13.42
CA ASP A 41 -2.53 -5.11 12.81
C ASP A 41 -1.93 -4.02 13.71
N LYS A 42 -2.21 -4.04 15.01
CA LYS A 42 -1.73 -2.97 15.90
C LYS A 42 -0.35 -3.26 16.49
N VAL A 43 0.03 -4.52 16.67
CA VAL A 43 1.28 -4.90 17.32
C VAL A 43 2.33 -5.33 16.30
N PHE A 44 2.01 -6.14 15.31
CA PHE A 44 3.02 -6.66 14.38
C PHE A 44 3.13 -5.83 13.10
N CYS A 45 1.99 -5.43 12.52
CA CYS A 45 1.91 -4.78 11.21
C CYS A 45 1.23 -3.39 11.28
N PRO A 46 1.74 -2.45 12.10
CA PRO A 46 1.13 -1.14 12.24
C PRO A 46 1.07 -0.42 10.89
N SER A 47 -0.09 0.12 10.57
CA SER A 47 -0.32 0.86 9.31
C SER A 47 0.72 1.95 9.11
N VAL A 48 1.17 2.13 7.87
CA VAL A 48 1.94 3.31 7.51
C VAL A 48 1.10 4.59 7.67
N GLU A 49 1.77 5.70 7.94
CA GLU A 49 1.11 7.00 7.93
C GLU A 49 0.59 7.35 6.54
N THR A 50 -0.61 7.94 6.50
CA THR A 50 -1.28 8.36 5.27
C THR A 50 -1.67 9.82 5.34
N ASP A 51 -1.72 10.48 4.19
CA ASP A 51 -2.45 11.74 4.07
C ASP A 51 -3.95 11.48 4.32
N PRO A 52 -4.58 12.13 5.33
CA PRO A 52 -5.96 11.83 5.70
C PRO A 52 -6.99 12.32 4.66
N ILE A 53 -6.62 13.28 3.82
CA ILE A 53 -7.49 13.87 2.79
C ILE A 53 -7.42 13.03 1.52
N THR A 54 -6.21 12.72 1.04
CA THR A 54 -6.00 12.03 -0.25
C THR A 54 -5.92 10.51 -0.12
N GLY A 55 -5.55 9.99 1.06
CA GLY A 55 -5.24 8.57 1.27
C GLY A 55 -3.86 8.15 0.78
N GLU A 56 -2.97 9.11 0.47
CA GLU A 56 -1.61 8.83 -0.01
C GLU A 56 -0.76 8.22 1.10
N ALA A 57 -0.09 7.11 0.83
CA ALA A 57 0.84 6.50 1.78
C ALA A 57 2.17 7.26 1.82
N LYS A 58 2.59 7.73 3.00
CA LYS A 58 3.87 8.45 3.16
C LYS A 58 5.07 7.59 2.82
N VAL A 59 5.02 6.30 3.18
CA VAL A 59 6.02 5.29 2.82
C VAL A 59 5.31 4.09 2.22
N ALA A 60 6.01 3.42 1.31
CA ALA A 60 5.52 2.23 0.65
C ALA A 60 6.70 1.31 0.36
N GLN A 61 6.42 0.06 0.03
CA GLN A 61 7.44 -0.90 -0.32
C GLN A 61 8.27 -0.43 -1.53
N ILE A 62 9.56 -0.76 -1.51
CA ILE A 62 10.49 -0.35 -2.57
C ILE A 62 10.06 -0.83 -3.96
N GLY A 63 9.38 -1.98 -4.06
CA GLY A 63 8.81 -2.47 -5.32
C GLY A 63 7.83 -1.48 -5.92
N LEU A 64 6.88 -0.96 -5.14
CA LEU A 64 5.92 0.05 -5.58
C LEU A 64 6.62 1.35 -6.01
N ARG A 65 7.59 1.83 -5.23
CA ARG A 65 8.36 3.05 -5.56
C ARG A 65 9.21 2.90 -6.82
N ARG A 66 9.68 1.68 -7.12
CA ARG A 66 10.36 1.36 -8.38
C ARG A 66 9.41 1.41 -9.57
N ILE A 67 8.21 0.85 -9.45
CA ILE A 67 7.18 0.93 -10.49
C ILE A 67 6.74 2.38 -10.73
N GLU A 68 6.49 3.14 -9.65
CA GLU A 68 6.21 4.58 -9.72
C GLU A 68 7.31 5.34 -10.48
N SER A 69 8.58 5.11 -10.11
CA SER A 69 9.73 5.74 -10.76
C SER A 69 9.82 5.36 -12.24
N SER A 70 9.55 4.10 -12.59
CA SER A 70 9.56 3.63 -13.97
C SER A 70 8.44 4.25 -14.82
N LEU A 71 7.24 4.43 -14.25
CA LEU A 71 6.13 5.08 -14.95
C LEU A 71 6.46 6.55 -15.22
N ILE A 72 7.01 7.25 -14.23
CA ILE A 72 7.44 8.65 -14.39
C ILE A 72 8.52 8.77 -15.47
N GLN A 73 9.53 7.89 -15.47
CA GLN A 73 10.56 7.85 -16.52
C GLN A 73 9.99 7.49 -17.90
N GLY A 74 8.91 6.71 -17.94
CA GLY A 74 8.17 6.36 -19.16
C GLY A 74 7.28 7.49 -19.71
N GLY A 75 7.27 8.67 -19.09
CA GLY A 75 6.55 9.86 -19.58
C GLY A 75 5.22 10.16 -18.88
N TYR A 76 4.88 9.44 -17.82
CA TYR A 76 3.75 9.84 -16.96
C TYR A 76 4.12 11.03 -16.09
N ASN A 77 3.19 11.96 -15.87
CA ASN A 77 3.42 13.04 -14.91
C ASN A 77 3.39 12.50 -13.49
N ARG A 78 4.11 13.14 -12.57
CA ARG A 78 4.14 12.72 -11.17
C ARG A 78 2.75 12.74 -10.53
N GLU A 79 1.89 13.68 -10.91
CA GLU A 79 0.51 13.75 -10.42
C GLU A 79 -0.44 12.65 -10.93
N ASP A 80 -0.07 11.96 -12.02
CA ASP A 80 -0.86 10.88 -12.62
C ASP A 80 -0.69 9.55 -11.87
N VAL A 81 0.43 9.37 -11.17
CA VAL A 81 0.78 8.14 -10.45
C VAL A 81 0.61 8.37 -8.95
N PHE A 82 -0.20 7.54 -8.29
CA PHE A 82 -0.57 7.74 -6.90
C PHE A 82 -0.36 6.46 -6.08
N ILE A 83 0.36 6.56 -4.95
CA ILE A 83 0.50 5.46 -4.01
C ILE A 83 -0.59 5.55 -2.94
N GLY A 84 -1.67 4.78 -3.11
CA GLY A 84 -2.81 4.78 -2.20
C GLY A 84 -2.71 3.71 -1.13
N HIS A 85 -3.10 4.05 0.10
CA HIS A 85 -3.30 3.05 1.14
C HIS A 85 -4.54 2.19 0.83
N PRO A 86 -4.50 0.85 0.99
CA PRO A 86 -5.60 -0.05 0.63
C PRO A 86 -6.92 0.33 1.32
N ASP A 87 -6.87 0.67 2.61
CA ASP A 87 -8.05 1.06 3.40
C ASP A 87 -8.68 2.41 2.97
N MET A 88 -7.97 3.20 2.15
CA MET A 88 -8.40 4.54 1.74
C MET A 88 -8.58 4.68 0.22
N LEU A 89 -8.61 3.57 -0.54
CA LEU A 89 -8.70 3.61 -2.00
C LEU A 89 -9.95 4.32 -2.53
N HIS A 90 -11.05 4.34 -1.77
CA HIS A 90 -12.26 5.10 -2.11
C HIS A 90 -12.02 6.61 -2.24
N LYS A 91 -10.89 7.13 -1.72
CA LYS A 91 -10.49 8.53 -1.85
C LYS A 91 -9.70 8.82 -3.14
N SER A 92 -9.06 7.80 -3.73
CA SER A 92 -8.14 7.95 -4.85
C SER A 92 -8.61 7.28 -6.14
N ILE A 93 -9.51 6.30 -6.07
CA ILE A 93 -10.11 5.62 -7.23
C ILE A 93 -11.41 6.33 -7.62
N GLY A 94 -11.57 6.61 -8.91
CA GLY A 94 -12.78 7.22 -9.46
C GLY A 94 -12.92 6.98 -10.97
N PRO A 95 -13.89 7.64 -11.63
CA PRO A 95 -14.15 7.47 -13.07
C PRO A 95 -12.95 7.73 -14.01
N ASP A 96 -11.99 8.57 -13.58
CA ASP A 96 -10.79 8.88 -14.35
C ASP A 96 -9.66 7.87 -14.13
N THR A 97 -9.77 6.99 -13.13
CA THR A 97 -8.79 5.94 -12.87
C THR A 97 -8.80 4.92 -14.00
N LYS A 98 -7.62 4.68 -14.58
CA LYS A 98 -7.43 3.76 -15.72
C LYS A 98 -6.73 2.47 -15.32
N VAL A 99 -5.86 2.55 -14.32
CA VAL A 99 -5.07 1.40 -13.86
C VAL A 99 -5.04 1.39 -12.34
N VAL A 100 -5.27 0.19 -11.78
CA VAL A 100 -5.02 -0.10 -10.36
C VAL A 100 -3.99 -1.22 -10.30
N GLY A 101 -2.81 -0.92 -9.76
CA GLY A 101 -1.75 -1.89 -9.52
C GLY A 101 -1.74 -2.31 -8.06
N ILE A 102 -1.80 -3.62 -7.80
CA ILE A 102 -1.82 -4.18 -6.44
C ILE A 102 -0.59 -5.06 -6.29
N ASN A 103 0.29 -4.71 -5.34
CA ASN A 103 1.40 -5.55 -4.96
C ASN A 103 0.97 -6.50 -3.83
N VAL A 104 1.22 -7.79 -4.02
CA VAL A 104 0.91 -8.83 -3.04
C VAL A 104 2.09 -9.78 -2.93
N MET A 105 2.37 -10.28 -1.73
CA MET A 105 3.43 -11.27 -1.52
C MET A 105 3.01 -12.65 -2.03
N ASP A 106 1.83 -13.11 -1.61
CA ASP A 106 1.19 -14.33 -2.10
C ASP A 106 -0.26 -13.99 -2.52
N PRO A 107 -0.58 -13.99 -3.82
CA PRO A 107 -1.93 -13.69 -4.30
C PRO A 107 -2.96 -14.78 -3.97
N LEU A 108 -2.52 -15.99 -3.60
CA LEU A 108 -3.40 -17.13 -3.30
C LEU A 108 -3.53 -17.40 -1.80
N GLY A 109 -2.59 -16.89 -1.00
CA GLY A 109 -2.59 -17.04 0.46
C GLY A 109 -1.72 -18.19 0.93
#